data_AF-A0A7X8Z564-F1
#
_entry.id   AF-A0A7X8Z564-F1
#
_cell.length_a   1.000
_cell.length_b   1.000
_cell.length_c   1.000
_cell.angle_alpha   90.00
_cell.angle_beta   90.00
_cell.angle_gamma   90.00
#
_symmetry.space_group_name_H-M   'P 1'
#
loop_
_entity.id
_entity.type
_entity.pdbx_description
1 polymer ?
#
loop_
_entity_poly.entity_id
_entity_poly.type
_entity_poly.pdbx_seq_one_letter_code
_entity_poly.pdbx_strand_id
1 'polypeptide(L)'
;MRKRRDKAEKSRHWRVLLFALLLWAALPGPDGPPGYPQHEEVLDPFHWNWKNLLVNGGFEEAGLDLIPTGWVAGYQNEGSRIAVSSEHPCSGRYALEITSPVPNDVWLAQRVRVKPNTNYRLSGWVLTRSVGPAGRIGANFSLIAPGFYHSPDITGNSIWLYTEINFRTHSRQKEVTVAVRLGRADAPVFGTAYFDQVSLVELDGPPPPDHPHRYVLLAPADFPPGKTSRARASFLIFLVALGAAAALLPCHSRTRRRREAK
;
A
#
# COMPACT_ATOMS: atom_id res chain seq x y z
N MET A 1 -21.41 63.72 -16.08
CA MET A 1 -20.03 63.59 -15.54
C MET A 1 -19.64 62.18 -15.07
N ARG A 2 -20.56 61.36 -14.52
CA ARG A 2 -20.26 60.01 -13.99
C ARG A 2 -19.78 58.98 -15.04
N LYS A 3 -20.41 58.94 -16.23
CA LYS A 3 -20.05 58.02 -17.34
C LYS A 3 -18.62 58.20 -17.90
N ARG A 4 -17.99 59.38 -17.75
CA ARG A 4 -16.61 59.59 -18.22
C ARG A 4 -15.55 59.07 -17.23
N ARG A 5 -15.87 58.99 -15.93
CA ARG A 5 -14.97 58.41 -14.91
C ARG A 5 -14.88 56.88 -15.02
N ASP A 6 -16.01 56.19 -15.22
CA ASP A 6 -16.03 54.72 -15.34
C ASP A 6 -15.26 54.21 -16.58
N LYS A 7 -15.28 54.97 -17.68
CA LYS A 7 -14.57 54.61 -18.91
C LYS A 7 -13.04 54.81 -18.77
N ALA A 8 -12.62 55.83 -18.03
CA ALA A 8 -11.22 56.07 -17.72
C ALA A 8 -10.65 55.00 -16.78
N GLU A 9 -11.44 54.57 -15.80
CA GLU A 9 -11.06 53.57 -14.81
C GLU A 9 -10.95 52.16 -15.43
N LYS A 10 -11.89 51.75 -16.28
CA LYS A 10 -11.77 50.50 -17.07
C LYS A 10 -10.56 50.49 -18.01
N SER A 11 -10.20 51.62 -18.61
CA SER A 11 -9.03 51.71 -19.51
C SER A 11 -7.71 51.61 -18.74
N ARG A 12 -7.68 52.05 -17.48
CA ARG A 12 -6.51 51.97 -16.59
C ARG A 12 -6.29 50.53 -16.11
N HIS A 13 -7.36 49.80 -15.80
CA HIS A 13 -7.30 48.37 -15.46
C HIS A 13 -6.87 47.49 -16.64
N TRP A 14 -7.37 47.77 -17.86
CA TRP A 14 -6.99 47.03 -19.07
C TRP A 14 -5.51 47.24 -19.45
N ARG A 15 -4.97 48.47 -19.26
CA ARG A 15 -3.56 48.78 -19.53
C ARG A 15 -2.61 48.16 -18.50
N VAL A 16 -3.03 48.00 -17.24
CA VAL A 16 -2.25 47.29 -16.21
C VAL A 16 -2.25 45.77 -16.47
N LEU A 17 -3.37 45.20 -16.92
CA LEU A 17 -3.46 43.77 -17.28
C LEU A 17 -2.68 43.41 -18.55
N LEU A 18 -2.62 44.31 -19.55
CA LEU A 18 -1.80 44.08 -20.75
C LEU A 18 -0.30 44.29 -20.53
N PHE A 19 0.11 45.11 -19.56
CA PHE A 19 1.51 45.18 -19.14
C PHE A 19 1.94 44.00 -18.25
N ALA A 20 1.00 43.37 -17.53
CA ALA A 20 1.26 42.14 -16.78
C ALA A 20 1.31 40.88 -17.68
N LEU A 21 0.68 40.89 -18.87
CA LEU A 21 0.68 39.76 -19.80
C LEU A 21 1.77 39.81 -20.88
N LEU A 22 2.43 40.96 -21.09
CA LEU A 22 3.52 41.10 -22.08
C LEU A 22 4.93 41.17 -21.46
N LEU A 23 5.04 41.08 -20.13
CA LEU A 23 6.31 40.91 -19.41
C LEU A 23 6.58 39.47 -18.95
N TRP A 24 5.78 38.50 -19.41
CA TRP A 24 6.02 37.06 -19.15
C TRP A 24 6.67 36.32 -20.33
N ALA A 25 6.86 36.97 -21.48
CA ALA A 25 7.27 36.27 -22.72
C ALA A 25 8.68 36.59 -23.24
N ALA A 26 9.54 37.32 -22.52
CA ALA A 26 10.83 37.76 -23.08
C ALA A 26 12.00 37.96 -22.10
N LEU A 27 12.06 37.22 -20.98
CA LEU A 27 13.27 37.15 -20.15
C LEU A 27 13.52 35.70 -19.71
N PRO A 28 14.75 35.16 -19.85
CA PRO A 28 15.10 33.90 -19.21
C PRO A 28 15.25 34.18 -17.71
N GLY A 29 14.24 33.79 -16.94
CA GLY A 29 14.32 33.84 -15.47
C GLY A 29 15.34 32.82 -14.98
N PRO A 30 16.22 33.18 -14.02
CA PRO A 30 16.95 32.18 -13.25
C PRO A 30 15.92 31.53 -12.33
N ASP A 31 15.76 30.23 -12.45
CA ASP A 31 14.82 29.37 -11.73
C ASP A 31 13.53 29.09 -12.51
N GLY A 32 13.46 27.87 -13.06
CA GLY A 32 12.22 27.28 -13.54
C GLY A 32 11.18 27.15 -12.41
N PRO A 33 9.99 26.55 -12.68
CA PRO A 33 9.03 26.26 -11.60
C PRO A 33 9.77 25.56 -10.46
N PRO A 34 9.48 25.88 -9.18
CA PRO A 34 10.29 25.46 -8.04
C PRO A 34 10.63 24.00 -8.25
N GLY A 35 11.92 23.76 -8.50
CA GLY A 35 12.41 22.43 -8.78
C GLY A 35 11.99 21.59 -7.60
N TYR A 36 11.06 20.66 -7.83
CA TYR A 36 10.89 19.56 -6.89
C TYR A 36 12.29 19.00 -6.70
N PRO A 37 12.83 18.97 -5.47
CA PRO A 37 14.09 18.30 -5.21
C PRO A 37 13.99 16.92 -5.85
N GLN A 38 15.05 16.44 -6.51
CA GLN A 38 15.04 15.08 -7.04
C GLN A 38 14.67 14.15 -5.87
N HIS A 39 13.50 13.53 -6.01
CA HIS A 39 12.61 13.11 -4.91
C HIS A 39 13.16 12.00 -4.00
N GLU A 40 14.34 11.45 -4.30
CA GLU A 40 14.89 10.28 -3.61
C GLU A 40 15.52 10.64 -2.26
N GLU A 41 16.04 11.86 -2.06
CA GLU A 41 16.68 12.21 -0.78
C GLU A 41 15.67 12.49 0.33
N VAL A 42 14.53 13.13 0.07
CA VAL A 42 13.66 13.64 1.15
C VAL A 42 12.66 12.60 1.69
N LEU A 43 12.48 11.47 0.99
CA LEU A 43 11.41 10.50 1.30
C LEU A 43 11.89 9.21 1.97
N ASP A 44 13.21 9.01 2.14
CA ASP A 44 13.78 8.08 3.11
C ASP A 44 14.26 8.88 4.32
N PRO A 45 13.50 8.93 5.44
CA PRO A 45 13.91 9.69 6.62
C PRO A 45 15.24 9.21 7.23
N PHE A 46 15.77 8.09 6.76
CA PHE A 46 17.02 7.51 7.25
C PHE A 46 18.18 7.60 6.24
N HIS A 47 17.95 8.08 5.01
CA HIS A 47 18.98 8.28 3.97
C HIS A 47 20.01 7.15 3.88
N TRP A 48 19.56 5.91 3.67
CA TRP A 48 20.48 4.80 3.50
C TRP A 48 20.70 4.54 2.01
N ASN A 49 21.91 4.82 1.50
CA ASN A 49 22.36 4.64 0.11
C ASN A 49 22.42 3.14 -0.29
N TRP A 50 21.30 2.44 -0.16
CA TRP A 50 21.16 1.03 -0.48
C TRP A 50 20.17 0.86 -1.62
N LYS A 51 20.61 0.09 -2.62
CA LYS A 51 19.81 -0.21 -3.80
C LYS A 51 18.52 -0.91 -3.39
N ASN A 52 17.38 -0.30 -3.72
CA ASN A 52 16.08 -0.94 -3.59
C ASN A 52 16.04 -2.24 -4.41
N LEU A 53 15.69 -3.34 -3.75
CA LEU A 53 15.57 -4.66 -4.37
C LEU A 53 14.23 -4.85 -5.08
N LEU A 54 13.26 -3.96 -4.84
CA LEU A 54 11.98 -3.94 -5.53
C LEU A 54 12.12 -3.24 -6.87
N VAL A 55 11.43 -3.77 -7.88
CA VAL A 55 11.15 -3.02 -9.10
C VAL A 55 9.86 -2.22 -8.93
N ASN A 56 9.85 -1.01 -9.48
CA ASN A 56 8.65 -0.15 -9.54
C ASN A 56 8.00 0.06 -8.14
N GLY A 57 8.81 0.37 -7.14
CA GLY A 57 8.35 0.64 -5.77
C GLY A 57 7.61 1.98 -5.59
N GLY A 58 7.81 2.91 -6.53
CA GLY A 58 7.04 4.16 -6.64
C GLY A 58 5.78 4.05 -7.51
N PHE A 59 5.49 2.87 -8.08
CA PHE A 59 4.26 2.62 -8.85
C PHE A 59 4.03 3.53 -10.08
N GLU A 60 5.11 4.00 -10.70
CA GLU A 60 5.07 4.94 -11.85
C GLU A 60 4.79 4.26 -13.20
N GLU A 61 4.86 2.92 -13.23
CA GLU A 61 4.63 2.11 -14.43
C GLU A 61 3.52 1.08 -14.18
N ALA A 62 2.55 0.98 -15.08
CA ALA A 62 1.46 0.03 -14.97
C ALA A 62 1.05 -0.55 -16.33
N GLY A 63 0.45 -1.74 -16.30
CA GLY A 63 -0.18 -2.36 -17.46
C GLY A 63 -1.49 -1.66 -17.86
N LEU A 64 -2.12 -2.16 -18.93
CA LEU A 64 -3.45 -1.68 -19.37
C LEU A 64 -4.56 -1.93 -18.33
N ASP A 65 -4.33 -2.91 -17.44
CA ASP A 65 -5.18 -3.24 -16.30
C ASP A 65 -4.96 -2.31 -15.09
N LEU A 66 -4.06 -1.33 -15.22
CA LEU A 66 -3.63 -0.40 -14.16
C LEU A 66 -2.92 -1.07 -12.99
N ILE A 67 -2.50 -2.33 -13.13
CA ILE A 67 -1.70 -3.01 -12.12
C ILE A 67 -0.23 -2.59 -12.29
N PRO A 68 0.48 -2.20 -11.22
CA PRO A 68 1.89 -1.83 -11.31
C PRO A 68 2.74 -2.93 -11.94
N THR A 69 3.57 -2.57 -12.91
CA THR A 69 4.47 -3.51 -13.58
C THR A 69 5.43 -4.14 -12.56
N GLY A 70 5.64 -5.46 -12.66
CA GLY A 70 6.52 -6.23 -11.76
C GLY A 70 5.85 -6.69 -10.46
N TRP A 71 4.59 -6.34 -10.24
CA TRP A 71 3.83 -6.73 -9.07
C TRP A 71 2.66 -7.67 -9.41
N VAL A 72 2.25 -8.49 -8.46
CA VAL A 72 1.16 -9.47 -8.60
C VAL A 72 0.05 -9.17 -7.60
N ALA A 73 -1.15 -8.88 -8.11
CA ALA A 73 -2.34 -8.63 -7.32
C ALA A 73 -2.93 -9.92 -6.74
N GLY A 74 -3.52 -9.83 -5.55
CA GLY A 74 -4.29 -10.91 -4.94
C GLY A 74 -5.30 -10.41 -3.92
N TYR A 75 -6.30 -11.24 -3.66
CA TYR A 75 -7.40 -10.95 -2.76
C TYR A 75 -7.94 -12.24 -2.15
N GLN A 76 -8.50 -12.16 -0.95
CA GLN A 76 -9.20 -13.28 -0.32
C GLN A 76 -10.58 -13.49 -0.94
N ASN A 77 -11.31 -12.40 -1.24
CA ASN A 77 -12.60 -12.41 -1.92
C ASN A 77 -12.63 -11.41 -3.09
N GLU A 78 -13.45 -11.65 -4.11
CA GLU A 78 -13.66 -10.70 -5.20
C GLU A 78 -14.36 -9.41 -4.72
N GLY A 79 -14.29 -8.35 -5.52
CA GLY A 79 -15.01 -7.08 -5.28
C GLY A 79 -14.15 -5.93 -4.75
N SER A 80 -12.87 -6.17 -4.45
CA SER A 80 -11.89 -5.11 -4.19
C SER A 80 -11.19 -4.67 -5.48
N ARG A 81 -10.70 -3.42 -5.50
CA ARG A 81 -9.97 -2.83 -6.62
C ARG A 81 -8.53 -2.56 -6.20
N ILE A 82 -7.60 -2.85 -7.10
CA ILE A 82 -6.16 -2.53 -7.00
C ILE A 82 -5.80 -1.82 -8.31
N ALA A 83 -5.23 -0.63 -8.24
CA ALA A 83 -4.81 0.12 -9.43
C ALA A 83 -3.83 1.23 -9.07
N VAL A 84 -2.98 1.65 -10.01
CA VAL A 84 -2.31 2.96 -9.90
C VAL A 84 -3.32 4.10 -9.99
N SER A 85 -3.09 5.17 -9.22
CA SER A 85 -3.96 6.32 -9.11
C SER A 85 -3.15 7.61 -9.04
N SER A 86 -3.62 8.65 -9.72
CA SER A 86 -3.04 10.00 -9.67
C SER A 86 -3.74 10.91 -8.66
N GLU A 87 -4.70 10.39 -7.86
CA GLU A 87 -5.45 11.21 -6.91
C GLU A 87 -4.59 11.65 -5.72
N HIS A 88 -3.75 10.76 -5.22
CA HIS A 88 -2.92 10.98 -4.05
C HIS A 88 -1.51 10.39 -4.26
N PRO A 89 -0.67 10.90 -5.18
CA PRO A 89 0.75 10.52 -5.22
C PRO A 89 1.47 11.07 -3.97
N CYS A 90 2.38 10.29 -3.38
CA CYS A 90 3.34 10.82 -2.38
C CYS A 90 4.48 11.53 -3.11
N SER A 91 4.89 10.95 -4.24
CA SER A 91 5.89 11.48 -5.17
C SER A 91 5.54 11.08 -6.61
N GLY A 92 6.23 11.65 -7.59
CA GLY A 92 6.00 11.27 -8.98
C GLY A 92 4.58 11.60 -9.45
N ARG A 93 4.00 10.72 -10.28
CA ARG A 93 2.67 10.90 -10.89
C ARG A 93 1.62 9.97 -10.31
N TYR A 94 2.02 8.83 -9.76
CA TYR A 94 1.11 7.78 -9.36
C TYR A 94 1.46 7.23 -7.98
N ALA A 95 0.43 6.80 -7.25
CA ALA A 95 0.56 5.90 -6.11
C ALA A 95 -0.27 4.65 -6.39
N LEU A 96 0.02 3.55 -5.68
CA LEU A 96 -0.88 2.42 -5.67
C LEU A 96 -2.11 2.74 -4.81
N GLU A 97 -3.30 2.51 -5.34
CA GLU A 97 -4.57 2.54 -4.61
C GLU A 97 -5.14 1.13 -4.46
N ILE A 98 -5.48 0.75 -3.23
CA ILE A 98 -6.26 -0.43 -2.90
C ILE A 98 -7.57 0.00 -2.24
N THR A 99 -8.71 -0.33 -2.85
CA THR A 99 -10.04 0.00 -2.36
C THR A 99 -10.85 -1.27 -2.14
N SER A 100 -11.38 -1.45 -0.92
CA SER A 100 -12.24 -2.57 -0.56
C SER A 100 -13.57 -2.07 0.01
N PRO A 101 -14.72 -2.31 -0.68
CA PRO A 101 -16.02 -1.84 -0.21
C PRO A 101 -16.56 -2.63 0.98
N VAL A 102 -16.09 -3.86 1.18
CA VAL A 102 -16.44 -4.76 2.29
C VAL A 102 -15.16 -5.28 2.96
N PRO A 103 -15.22 -5.77 4.22
CA PRO A 103 -14.06 -6.37 4.87
C PRO A 103 -13.42 -7.45 4.00
N ASN A 104 -12.16 -7.24 3.63
CA ASN A 104 -11.40 -8.18 2.83
C ASN A 104 -9.91 -8.15 3.22
N ASP A 105 -9.17 -9.07 2.64
CA ASP A 105 -7.73 -9.11 2.65
C ASP A 105 -7.25 -8.97 1.20
N VAL A 106 -6.58 -7.86 0.91
CA VAL A 106 -6.19 -7.46 -0.45
C VAL A 106 -4.71 -7.10 -0.44
N TRP A 107 -3.95 -7.65 -1.37
CA TRP A 107 -2.50 -7.42 -1.43
C TRP A 107 -1.99 -7.24 -2.85
N LEU A 108 -0.88 -6.53 -2.95
CA LEU A 108 -0.05 -6.49 -4.14
C LEU A 108 1.36 -6.93 -3.73
N ALA A 109 1.85 -8.01 -4.35
CA ALA A 109 3.05 -8.72 -3.91
C ALA A 109 4.16 -8.75 -4.96
N GLN A 110 5.40 -8.78 -4.49
CA GLN A 110 6.59 -9.00 -5.31
C GLN A 110 7.50 -10.03 -4.65
N ARG A 111 8.01 -10.95 -5.48
CA ARG A 111 8.93 -11.99 -5.06
C ARG A 111 10.36 -11.54 -5.35
N VAL A 112 11.22 -11.57 -4.34
CA VAL A 112 12.54 -10.95 -4.38
C VAL A 112 13.60 -11.93 -3.89
N ARG A 113 14.73 -12.01 -4.60
CA ARG A 113 15.89 -12.78 -4.15
C ARG A 113 16.57 -12.08 -2.97
N VAL A 114 16.93 -12.86 -1.95
CA VAL A 114 17.61 -12.38 -0.74
C VAL A 114 18.79 -13.29 -0.40
N LYS A 115 19.70 -12.78 0.43
CA LYS A 115 20.84 -13.53 0.97
C LYS A 115 20.42 -14.24 2.26
N PRO A 116 20.97 -15.44 2.55
CA PRO A 116 20.77 -16.10 3.84
C PRO A 116 21.43 -15.36 5.01
N ASN A 117 20.87 -15.45 6.22
CA ASN A 117 21.38 -14.84 7.45
C ASN A 117 21.55 -13.31 7.42
N THR A 118 20.84 -12.62 6.54
CA THR A 118 21.00 -11.20 6.21
C THR A 118 19.78 -10.39 6.68
N ASN A 119 20.04 -9.15 7.11
CA ASN A 119 19.03 -8.23 7.60
C ASN A 119 18.46 -7.40 6.45
N TYR A 120 17.16 -7.15 6.50
CA TYR A 120 16.42 -6.40 5.49
C TYR A 120 15.38 -5.49 6.13
N ARG A 121 15.05 -4.42 5.43
CA ARG A 121 13.98 -3.48 5.77
C ARG A 121 13.01 -3.36 4.61
N LEU A 122 11.74 -3.64 4.86
CA LEU A 122 10.64 -3.33 3.96
C LEU A 122 9.93 -2.09 4.51
N SER A 123 9.87 -1.02 3.73
CA SER A 123 9.31 0.27 4.16
C SER A 123 8.63 1.02 3.04
N GLY A 124 7.94 2.11 3.39
CA GLY A 124 7.34 3.04 2.46
C GLY A 124 6.31 3.93 3.14
N TRP A 125 5.57 4.66 2.32
CA TRP A 125 4.53 5.57 2.78
C TRP A 125 3.16 4.97 2.58
N VAL A 126 2.25 5.26 3.52
CA VAL A 126 0.87 4.80 3.50
C VAL A 126 -0.08 5.94 3.86
N LEU A 127 -1.17 6.07 3.09
CA LEU A 127 -2.26 7.00 3.37
C LEU A 127 -3.58 6.25 3.35
N THR A 128 -4.46 6.48 4.32
CA THR A 128 -5.72 5.73 4.45
C THR A 128 -6.95 6.64 4.42
N ARG A 129 -8.05 6.09 3.89
CA ARG A 129 -9.39 6.66 3.90
C ARG A 129 -10.38 5.63 4.39
N SER A 130 -11.04 5.91 5.51
CA SER A 130 -12.07 5.07 6.11
C SER A 130 -11.65 3.60 6.29
N VAL A 131 -10.39 3.35 6.64
CA VAL A 131 -9.89 1.96 6.77
C VAL A 131 -10.42 1.31 8.05
N GLY A 132 -11.16 0.23 7.84
CA GLY A 132 -11.75 -0.69 8.81
C GLY A 132 -13.04 -0.20 9.48
N PRO A 133 -13.58 -0.97 10.44
CA PRO A 133 -13.11 -2.28 10.90
C PRO A 133 -13.56 -3.41 9.95
N ALA A 134 -12.97 -4.61 9.98
CA ALA A 134 -13.61 -5.66 10.78
C ALA A 134 -12.63 -6.83 10.99
N GLY A 135 -11.73 -6.72 11.98
CA GLY A 135 -10.82 -7.82 12.27
C GLY A 135 -9.66 -7.62 13.26
N ARG A 136 -8.93 -6.51 13.35
CA ARG A 136 -8.64 -5.44 12.39
C ARG A 136 -7.10 -5.37 12.27
N ILE A 137 -6.57 -5.53 11.07
CA ILE A 137 -5.22 -5.12 10.68
C ILE A 137 -5.40 -4.26 9.44
N GLY A 138 -5.03 -2.99 9.51
CA GLY A 138 -5.21 -2.00 8.46
C GLY A 138 -4.25 -2.15 7.29
N ALA A 139 -3.93 -1.01 6.68
CA ALA A 139 -2.92 -0.92 5.63
C ALA A 139 -1.53 -1.18 6.22
N ASN A 140 -0.76 -2.09 5.63
CA ASN A 140 0.54 -2.53 6.16
C ASN A 140 1.49 -3.04 5.08
N PHE A 141 2.77 -3.12 5.43
CA PHE A 141 3.78 -3.86 4.68
C PHE A 141 3.95 -5.26 5.29
N SER A 142 3.86 -6.29 4.46
CA SER A 142 3.81 -7.69 4.89
C SER A 142 4.89 -8.54 4.24
N LEU A 143 5.31 -9.60 4.94
CA LEU A 143 5.89 -10.78 4.32
C LEU A 143 4.79 -11.81 4.12
N ILE A 144 4.61 -12.28 2.89
CA ILE A 144 3.69 -13.38 2.58
C ILE A 144 4.34 -14.68 3.06
N ALA A 145 4.07 -15.02 4.31
CA ALA A 145 4.54 -16.22 4.99
C ALA A 145 3.50 -16.67 6.04
N PRO A 146 3.52 -17.94 6.49
CA PRO A 146 2.64 -18.47 7.53
C PRO A 146 2.71 -17.68 8.85
N GLY A 147 3.84 -17.05 9.14
CA GLY A 147 4.04 -16.23 10.34
C GLY A 147 3.30 -14.89 10.35
N PHE A 148 2.59 -14.52 9.28
CA PHE A 148 1.80 -13.28 9.19
C PHE A 148 2.58 -12.01 9.59
N TYR A 149 3.85 -11.90 9.21
CA TYR A 149 4.68 -10.77 9.60
C TYR A 149 4.27 -9.49 8.86
N HIS A 150 4.03 -8.42 9.61
CA HIS A 150 3.68 -7.11 9.05
C HIS A 150 4.25 -5.94 9.88
N SER A 151 4.41 -4.79 9.24
CA SER A 151 4.70 -3.50 9.88
C SER A 151 3.55 -3.09 10.81
N PRO A 152 3.73 -2.10 11.70
CA PRO A 152 2.58 -1.41 12.29
C PRO A 152 1.58 -1.03 11.20
N ASP A 153 0.31 -1.34 11.44
CA ASP A 153 -0.77 -1.09 10.49
C ASP A 153 -1.36 0.30 10.68
N ILE A 154 -1.89 0.85 9.59
CA ILE A 154 -2.51 2.18 9.57
C ILE A 154 -3.99 2.00 9.26
N THR A 155 -4.83 2.62 10.09
CA THR A 155 -6.29 2.49 10.02
C THR A 155 -6.98 3.85 10.11
N GLY A 156 -8.30 3.89 9.89
CA GLY A 156 -9.07 5.13 9.90
C GLY A 156 -8.71 6.04 8.71
N ASN A 157 -8.65 7.34 8.97
CA ASN A 157 -8.16 8.35 8.02
C ASN A 157 -6.77 8.80 8.46
N SER A 158 -5.84 8.92 7.53
CA SER A 158 -4.48 9.39 7.80
C SER A 158 -3.99 10.42 6.79
N ILE A 159 -2.90 11.09 7.14
CA ILE A 159 -1.99 11.67 6.14
C ILE A 159 -1.05 10.57 5.63
N TRP A 160 -0.12 10.91 4.73
CA TRP A 160 1.00 10.02 4.44
C TRP A 160 1.82 9.78 5.70
N LEU A 161 1.85 8.52 6.13
CA LEU A 161 2.62 8.06 7.27
C LEU A 161 3.62 7.01 6.77
N TYR A 162 4.86 7.17 7.21
CA TYR A 162 5.90 6.18 6.97
C TYR A 162 5.74 5.01 7.96
N THR A 163 5.88 3.79 7.48
CA THR A 163 5.92 2.58 8.32
C THR A 163 6.85 1.55 7.71
N GLU A 164 7.30 0.59 8.52
CA GLU A 164 8.26 -0.41 8.09
C GLU A 164 8.23 -1.69 8.93
N ILE A 165 8.84 -2.73 8.39
CA ILE A 165 9.17 -3.96 9.09
C ILE A 165 10.62 -4.34 8.77
N ASN A 166 11.39 -4.61 9.83
CA ASN A 166 12.74 -5.13 9.72
C ASN A 166 12.72 -6.64 9.93
N PHE A 167 13.51 -7.38 9.17
CA PHE A 167 13.59 -8.83 9.34
C PHE A 167 14.97 -9.37 8.99
N ARG A 168 15.29 -10.54 9.54
CA ARG A 168 16.48 -11.31 9.20
C ARG A 168 16.10 -12.65 8.59
N THR A 169 16.70 -12.95 7.45
CA THR A 169 16.54 -14.24 6.79
C THR A 169 17.26 -15.35 7.56
N HIS A 170 16.76 -16.59 7.47
CA HIS A 170 17.48 -17.74 8.02
C HIS A 170 18.57 -18.26 7.06
N SER A 171 19.38 -19.20 7.54
CA SER A 171 20.57 -19.74 6.85
C SER A 171 20.34 -20.44 5.50
N ARG A 172 19.09 -20.69 5.12
CA ARG A 172 18.71 -21.35 3.85
C ARG A 172 17.75 -20.52 3.02
N GLN A 173 17.33 -19.35 3.49
CA GLN A 173 16.40 -18.49 2.77
C GLN A 173 17.14 -17.82 1.61
N LYS A 174 16.56 -17.90 0.41
CA LYS A 174 17.11 -17.27 -0.80
C LYS A 174 16.13 -16.36 -1.52
N GLU A 175 14.89 -16.31 -1.02
CA GLU A 175 13.78 -15.58 -1.62
C GLU A 175 12.82 -15.14 -0.53
N VAL A 176 12.18 -14.00 -0.68
CA VAL A 176 11.01 -13.60 0.12
C VAL A 176 9.92 -13.11 -0.83
N THR A 177 8.67 -13.22 -0.40
CA THR A 177 7.56 -12.52 -1.05
C THR A 177 7.11 -11.42 -0.12
N VAL A 178 7.32 -10.16 -0.53
CA VAL A 178 6.85 -8.98 0.20
C VAL A 178 5.54 -8.51 -0.41
N ALA A 179 4.74 -7.77 0.36
CA ALA A 179 3.50 -7.20 -0.11
C ALA A 179 3.19 -5.85 0.55
N VAL A 180 2.50 -5.01 -0.20
CA VAL A 180 1.64 -3.96 0.35
C VAL A 180 0.23 -4.53 0.49
N ARG A 181 -0.44 -4.24 1.60
CA ARG A 181 -1.64 -4.99 1.98
C ARG A 181 -2.65 -4.13 2.69
N LEU A 182 -3.93 -4.27 2.33
CA LEU A 182 -5.08 -3.74 3.06
C LEU A 182 -5.82 -4.92 3.69
N GLY A 183 -5.71 -5.06 5.01
CA GLY A 183 -6.26 -6.22 5.71
C GLY A 183 -5.23 -7.30 5.99
N ARG A 184 -5.76 -8.42 6.49
CA ARG A 184 -5.07 -9.70 6.63
C ARG A 184 -6.14 -10.80 6.68
N ALA A 185 -5.80 -12.00 6.25
CA ALA A 185 -6.75 -13.09 6.09
C ALA A 185 -7.65 -13.40 7.31
N ASP A 186 -7.10 -13.28 8.52
CA ASP A 186 -7.77 -13.47 9.82
C ASP A 186 -8.25 -12.16 10.46
N ALA A 187 -7.93 -11.01 9.86
CA ALA A 187 -8.28 -9.68 10.34
C ALA A 187 -8.63 -8.73 9.17
N PRO A 188 -9.66 -9.05 8.36
CA PRO A 188 -9.99 -8.29 7.15
C PRO A 188 -10.48 -6.87 7.46
N VAL A 189 -10.35 -5.95 6.52
CA VAL A 189 -10.84 -4.56 6.67
C VAL A 189 -11.44 -4.04 5.37
N PHE A 190 -12.35 -3.07 5.47
CA PHE A 190 -12.80 -2.28 4.33
C PHE A 190 -12.05 -0.94 4.29
N GLY A 191 -12.30 -0.15 3.25
CA GLY A 191 -11.78 1.20 3.09
C GLY A 191 -10.80 1.31 1.93
N THR A 192 -10.06 2.41 1.89
CA THR A 192 -9.08 2.68 0.84
C THR A 192 -7.72 2.98 1.45
N ALA A 193 -6.68 2.39 0.88
CA ALA A 193 -5.30 2.66 1.23
C ALA A 193 -4.49 2.99 -0.02
N TYR A 194 -3.62 3.99 0.12
CA TYR A 194 -2.66 4.41 -0.87
C TYR A 194 -1.26 4.05 -0.37
N PHE A 195 -0.41 3.57 -1.28
CA PHE A 195 0.98 3.19 -1.00
C PHE A 195 1.89 3.84 -2.04
N ASP A 196 3.05 4.33 -1.61
CA ASP A 196 4.06 4.91 -2.49
C ASP A 196 5.46 4.80 -1.85
N GLN A 197 6.49 4.95 -2.67
CA GLN A 197 7.90 4.92 -2.30
C GLN A 197 8.28 3.68 -1.47
N VAL A 198 7.82 2.52 -1.96
CA VAL A 198 8.05 1.24 -1.28
C VAL A 198 9.44 0.72 -1.60
N SER A 199 10.18 0.36 -0.55
CA SER A 199 11.54 -0.13 -0.66
C SER A 199 11.77 -1.42 0.12
N LEU A 200 12.57 -2.31 -0.45
CA LEU A 200 13.19 -3.43 0.26
C LEU A 200 14.70 -3.27 0.14
N VAL A 201 15.38 -3.03 1.26
CA VAL A 201 16.83 -2.79 1.29
C VAL A 201 17.52 -3.80 2.21
N GLU A 202 18.74 -4.19 1.83
CA GLU A 202 19.65 -4.96 2.68
C GLU A 202 20.26 -4.03 3.73
N LEU A 203 20.42 -4.51 4.97
CA LEU A 203 21.00 -3.77 6.08
C LEU A 203 22.35 -4.39 6.49
N ASP A 204 23.30 -3.54 6.90
CA ASP A 204 24.61 -3.97 7.40
C ASP A 204 24.54 -4.70 8.76
N GLY A 205 23.39 -4.62 9.44
CA GLY A 205 23.16 -5.20 10.75
C GLY A 205 21.69 -5.21 11.13
N PRO A 206 21.32 -5.78 12.29
CA PRO A 206 20.00 -5.55 12.86
C PRO A 206 19.82 -4.05 13.14
N PRO A 207 18.57 -3.55 13.12
CA PRO A 207 18.31 -2.19 13.55
C PRO A 207 18.74 -2.00 15.03
N PRO A 208 19.06 -0.76 15.45
CA PRO A 208 19.38 -0.45 16.85
C PRO A 208 18.30 -0.94 17.83
N PRO A 209 18.65 -1.28 19.09
CA PRO A 209 17.68 -1.79 20.07
C PRO A 209 16.50 -0.85 20.36
N ASP A 210 16.70 0.47 20.20
CA ASP A 210 15.70 1.53 20.39
C ASP A 210 14.92 1.86 19.11
N HIS A 211 15.12 1.09 18.04
CA HIS A 211 14.41 1.28 16.78
C HIS A 211 12.90 1.07 16.98
N PRO A 212 12.04 2.01 16.55
CA PRO A 212 10.61 2.02 16.93
C PRO A 212 9.78 0.93 16.25
N HIS A 213 10.28 0.35 15.16
CA HIS A 213 9.58 -0.67 14.38
C HIS A 213 10.09 -2.08 14.65
N ARG A 214 9.18 -3.05 14.50
CA ARG A 214 9.38 -4.47 14.78
C ARG A 214 10.57 -5.05 13.98
N TYR A 215 11.38 -5.86 14.66
CA TYR A 215 12.43 -6.68 14.06
C TYR A 215 12.09 -8.17 14.20
N VAL A 216 12.06 -8.89 13.08
CA VAL A 216 11.60 -10.29 13.00
C VAL A 216 12.73 -11.21 12.56
N LEU A 217 12.91 -12.33 13.27
CA LEU A 217 13.79 -13.41 12.82
C LEU A 217 12.94 -14.44 12.07
N LEU A 218 13.18 -14.59 10.77
CA LEU A 218 12.50 -15.60 9.97
C LEU A 218 13.06 -16.98 10.33
N ALA A 219 12.18 -17.97 10.45
CA ALA A 219 12.54 -19.34 10.72
C ALA A 219 12.30 -20.23 9.48
N PRO A 220 13.06 -21.33 9.32
CA PRO A 220 12.78 -22.30 8.27
C PRO A 220 11.35 -22.89 8.31
N ALA A 221 10.71 -22.90 9.49
CA ALA A 221 9.34 -23.35 9.66
C ALA A 221 8.31 -22.43 8.97
N ASP A 222 8.65 -21.16 8.77
CA ASP A 222 7.81 -20.20 8.03
C ASP A 222 7.87 -20.45 6.52
N PHE A 223 8.83 -21.24 6.05
CA PHE A 223 9.01 -21.54 4.63
C PHE A 223 9.22 -23.04 4.44
N PRO A 224 8.21 -23.88 4.74
CA PRO A 224 8.36 -25.32 4.60
C PRO A 224 8.73 -25.64 3.15
N PRO A 225 9.79 -26.43 2.90
CA PRO A 225 10.16 -26.79 1.54
C PRO A 225 8.97 -27.49 0.90
N GLY A 226 8.44 -26.89 -0.17
CA GLY A 226 7.36 -27.48 -0.93
C GLY A 226 7.76 -28.89 -1.38
N LYS A 227 6.92 -29.88 -1.08
CA LYS A 227 6.97 -31.17 -1.77
C LYS A 227 6.94 -30.86 -3.26
N THR A 228 8.01 -31.19 -3.96
CA THR A 228 8.10 -31.02 -5.41
C THR A 228 7.02 -31.85 -6.09
N SER A 229 5.91 -31.24 -6.46
CA SER A 229 5.08 -31.75 -7.55
C SER A 229 5.15 -30.76 -8.71
N ARG A 230 5.55 -31.27 -9.87
CA ARG A 230 5.34 -30.60 -11.16
C ARG A 230 3.83 -30.36 -11.30
N ALA A 231 3.36 -29.17 -10.96
CA ALA A 231 2.04 -28.71 -11.32
C ALA A 231 2.08 -27.19 -11.47
N ARG A 232 1.51 -26.74 -12.58
CA ARG A 232 1.44 -25.36 -13.05
C ARG A 232 0.97 -24.41 -11.96
N ALA A 233 1.47 -23.17 -12.04
CA ALA A 233 0.97 -21.96 -11.37
C ALA A 233 -0.32 -22.16 -10.57
N SER A 234 -0.20 -22.22 -9.24
CA SER A 234 -1.33 -22.14 -8.32
C SER A 234 -0.86 -21.45 -7.04
N PHE A 235 -0.94 -20.13 -7.05
CA PHE A 235 -0.57 -19.21 -5.97
C PHE A 235 -1.67 -19.09 -4.90
N LEU A 236 -2.59 -20.08 -4.80
CA LEU A 236 -3.92 -19.84 -4.20
C LEU A 236 -4.50 -21.01 -3.38
N ILE A 237 -3.67 -21.84 -2.76
CA ILE A 237 -4.20 -22.89 -1.87
C ILE A 237 -3.65 -22.66 -0.47
N PHE A 238 -4.34 -21.84 0.34
CA PHE A 238 -4.41 -22.01 1.80
C PHE A 238 -5.50 -21.18 2.51
N LEU A 239 -6.51 -20.62 1.80
CA LEU A 239 -7.55 -19.77 2.42
C LEU A 239 -8.98 -20.36 2.53
N VAL A 240 -9.20 -21.67 2.31
CA VAL A 240 -10.56 -22.25 2.34
C VAL A 240 -10.89 -23.06 3.62
N ALA A 241 -9.97 -23.26 4.54
CA ALA A 241 -10.18 -24.23 5.63
C ALA A 241 -11.02 -23.77 6.85
N LEU A 242 -11.62 -22.56 6.87
CA LEU A 242 -12.41 -22.09 8.03
C LEU A 242 -13.83 -21.59 7.72
N GLY A 243 -14.33 -21.79 6.50
CA GLY A 243 -15.69 -21.40 6.09
C GLY A 243 -16.77 -22.50 6.17
N ALA A 244 -16.43 -23.72 6.58
CA ALA A 244 -17.33 -24.88 6.46
C ALA A 244 -17.93 -25.40 7.78
N ALA A 245 -17.90 -24.63 8.87
CA ALA A 245 -18.47 -25.03 10.16
C ALA A 245 -19.80 -24.36 10.54
N ALA A 246 -20.41 -23.56 9.66
CA ALA A 246 -21.65 -22.83 9.96
C ALA A 246 -22.87 -23.29 9.13
N ALA A 247 -22.88 -24.51 8.61
CA ALA A 247 -23.97 -25.02 7.76
C ALA A 247 -24.56 -26.37 8.23
N LEU A 248 -24.58 -26.64 9.54
CA LEU A 248 -25.32 -27.76 10.11
C LEU A 248 -26.16 -27.31 11.32
N LEU A 249 -27.21 -26.54 11.06
CA LEU A 249 -28.38 -26.50 11.94
C LEU A 249 -29.54 -27.18 11.20
N PRO A 250 -30.00 -28.36 11.65
CA PRO A 250 -31.22 -28.93 11.12
C PRO A 250 -32.41 -28.07 11.51
N CYS A 251 -33.11 -27.56 10.50
CA CYS A 251 -34.44 -27.02 10.61
C CYS A 251 -35.38 -28.10 11.12
N HIS A 252 -35.73 -28.09 12.41
CA HIS A 252 -36.89 -28.82 12.91
C HIS A 252 -38.09 -27.88 13.01
N SER A 253 -38.77 -27.69 11.88
CA SER A 253 -40.17 -27.29 11.85
C SER A 253 -41.05 -28.51 12.08
N ARG A 254 -41.89 -28.51 13.13
CA ARG A 254 -43.36 -28.71 13.07
C ARG A 254 -43.98 -29.06 14.44
N THR A 255 -44.71 -28.08 14.99
CA THR A 255 -46.09 -28.16 15.52
C THR A 255 -46.56 -29.40 16.29
N ARG A 256 -46.96 -29.22 17.57
CA ARG A 256 -48.31 -29.62 18.03
C ARG A 256 -48.76 -29.00 19.38
N ARG A 257 -49.84 -28.22 19.29
CA ARG A 257 -51.03 -28.10 20.16
C ARG A 257 -50.91 -27.69 21.65
N ARG A 258 -51.43 -26.47 21.91
CA ARG A 258 -52.45 -26.10 22.92
C ARG A 258 -52.81 -27.18 23.95
N ARG A 259 -52.62 -26.88 25.23
CA ARG A 259 -53.57 -27.12 26.33
C ARG A 259 -53.21 -26.23 27.53
N GLU A 260 -53.88 -25.09 27.63
CA GLU A 260 -54.20 -24.46 28.92
C GLU A 260 -55.53 -25.06 29.37
N ALA A 261 -55.52 -25.76 30.50
CA ALA A 261 -56.67 -26.03 31.38
C ALA A 261 -56.22 -26.89 32.57
N LYS A 262 -55.69 -26.24 33.61
CA LYS A 262 -56.11 -26.38 35.02
C LYS A 262 -55.30 -25.44 35.90
#